data_AF-A0A3Q4GTU0-F1
#
_entry.id   AF-A0A3Q4GTU0-F1
#
_cell.length_a   1.000
_cell.length_b   1.000
_cell.length_c   1.000
_cell.angle_alpha   90.00
_cell.angle_beta   90.00
_cell.angle_gamma   90.00
#
_symmetry.space_group_name_H-M   'P 1'
#
loop_
_entity.id
_entity.type
_entity.pdbx_description
1 polymer ?
#
loop_
_entity_poly.entity_id
_entity_poly.type
_entity_poly.pdbx_seq_one_letter_code
_entity_poly.pdbx_strand_id
1 'polypeptide(L)'
;MDSLLDFEDCLIGLYCLFLNNQVMKLCGKMVEAGQAYSTANKLLLSGLAELCTNQTKDSVITTCLNQFHQGLQEMVSFHTVSPRSARGDMIRPSSCTDSSLRFQMFSFVHAQFTFFHQGFDLLRDLEPTMKTMAAQLSQLSADCTAKRKELENRHLLVQQRDASGEPMVSACPGNDDIIRGYLFKRSRRKSKMWKRSWFTIRDNQLIYRKSHKEEAVVLFEDLRLCAVKSLDHVDRRFCFELLSVQKCCALQADSEQLKQAWLSALQGSIDLAYRERTDTQLTQAANSPPPSIWPAALSVALSGPGNQRCCDCGEEEPRWASINLAVTMCIECSGIHRSLGVHLSKVRSLTLDSWEAEQLKLLCVLGNDVMNQIYEARCSEEGRLKPRADSPRAEKEAWIKEKYVEKKFVQANGARESDRLHILTGI
;
A
#
# COMPACT_ATOMS: atom_id res chain seq x y z
N MET A 1 -14.48 -46.26 -96.67
CA MET A 1 -14.20 -46.74 -95.31
C MET A 1 -13.35 -45.73 -94.53
N ASP A 2 -12.48 -44.96 -95.18
CA ASP A 2 -11.64 -43.95 -94.49
C ASP A 2 -12.38 -42.68 -94.01
N SER A 3 -13.57 -42.36 -94.53
CA SER A 3 -14.31 -41.14 -94.13
C SER A 3 -15.22 -41.30 -92.90
N LEU A 4 -15.45 -42.54 -92.42
CA LEU A 4 -16.25 -42.79 -91.21
C LEU A 4 -15.39 -42.80 -89.94
N LEU A 5 -14.14 -43.25 -90.05
CA LEU A 5 -13.14 -43.23 -88.97
C LEU A 5 -12.82 -41.79 -88.54
N ASP A 6 -12.67 -40.85 -89.49
CA ASP A 6 -12.43 -39.43 -89.20
C ASP A 6 -13.58 -38.74 -88.43
N PHE A 7 -14.83 -39.21 -88.57
CA PHE A 7 -15.98 -38.60 -87.91
C PHE A 7 -16.18 -39.12 -86.48
N GLU A 8 -15.97 -40.41 -86.25
CA GLU A 8 -15.93 -40.99 -84.90
C GLU A 8 -14.74 -40.46 -84.09
N ASP A 9 -13.56 -40.33 -84.70
CA ASP A 9 -12.38 -39.76 -84.05
C ASP A 9 -12.57 -38.26 -83.71
N CYS A 10 -13.30 -37.51 -84.55
CA CYS A 10 -13.63 -36.11 -84.27
C CYS A 10 -14.66 -35.97 -83.13
N LEU A 11 -15.66 -36.86 -83.05
CA LEU A 11 -16.63 -36.89 -81.95
C LEU A 11 -16.00 -37.33 -80.63
N ILE A 12 -15.10 -38.33 -80.66
CA ILE A 12 -14.29 -38.74 -79.50
C ILE A 12 -13.39 -37.57 -79.07
N GLY A 13 -12.79 -36.84 -80.02
CA GLY A 13 -12.01 -35.63 -79.76
C GLY A 13 -12.83 -34.52 -79.08
N LEU A 14 -14.04 -34.23 -79.57
CA LEU A 14 -14.95 -33.25 -78.97
C LEU A 14 -15.44 -33.67 -77.57
N TYR A 15 -15.75 -34.95 -77.38
CA TYR A 15 -16.19 -35.49 -76.09
C TYR A 15 -15.06 -35.47 -75.06
N CYS A 16 -13.84 -35.81 -75.45
CA CYS A 16 -12.63 -35.67 -74.63
C CYS A 16 -12.35 -34.20 -74.27
N LEU A 17 -12.52 -33.27 -75.22
CA LEU A 17 -12.39 -31.82 -74.95
C LEU A 17 -13.45 -31.32 -73.96
N PHE A 18 -14.70 -31.77 -74.10
CA PHE A 18 -15.80 -31.40 -73.19
C PHE A 18 -15.60 -31.95 -71.77
N LEU A 19 -15.27 -33.24 -71.65
CA LEU A 19 -14.92 -33.88 -70.37
C LEU A 19 -13.71 -33.21 -69.71
N ASN A 20 -12.67 -32.90 -70.47
CA ASN A 20 -11.51 -32.17 -69.95
C ASN A 20 -11.89 -30.78 -69.44
N ASN A 21 -12.74 -30.04 -70.15
CA ASN A 21 -13.20 -28.72 -69.71
C ASN A 21 -14.04 -28.81 -68.42
N GLN A 22 -14.89 -29.84 -68.30
CA GLN A 22 -15.66 -30.09 -67.09
C GLN A 22 -14.79 -30.49 -65.90
N VAL A 23 -13.79 -31.37 -66.11
CA VAL A 23 -12.81 -31.75 -65.09
C VAL A 23 -12.01 -30.54 -64.64
N MET A 24 -11.46 -29.75 -65.57
CA MET A 24 -10.72 -28.53 -65.26
C MET A 24 -11.54 -27.52 -64.43
N LYS A 25 -12.84 -27.37 -64.74
CA LYS A 25 -13.76 -26.52 -63.97
C LYS A 25 -13.97 -27.04 -62.54
N LEU A 26 -14.08 -28.36 -62.35
CA LEU A 26 -14.21 -28.98 -61.02
C LEU A 26 -12.90 -28.85 -60.22
N CYS A 27 -11.75 -29.01 -60.87
CA CYS A 27 -10.45 -28.81 -60.26
C CYS A 27 -10.23 -27.35 -59.83
N GLY A 28 -10.70 -26.38 -60.62
CA GLY A 28 -10.73 -24.97 -60.24
C GLY A 28 -11.52 -24.73 -58.94
N LYS A 29 -12.74 -25.27 -58.83
CA LYS A 29 -13.55 -25.18 -57.60
C LYS A 29 -12.89 -25.82 -56.39
N MET A 30 -12.23 -26.96 -56.58
CA MET A 30 -11.47 -27.64 -55.51
C MET A 30 -10.31 -26.76 -54.99
N VAL A 31 -9.60 -26.09 -55.90
CA VAL A 31 -8.52 -25.15 -55.53
C VAL A 31 -9.07 -23.94 -54.77
N GLU A 32 -10.18 -23.36 -55.22
CA GLU A 32 -10.85 -22.23 -54.54
C GLU A 32 -11.30 -22.61 -53.12
N ALA A 33 -11.92 -23.79 -52.96
CA ALA A 33 -12.31 -24.30 -51.65
C ALA A 33 -11.10 -24.53 -50.73
N GLY A 34 -10.00 -25.08 -51.26
CA GLY A 34 -8.75 -25.25 -50.51
C GLY A 34 -8.12 -23.92 -50.07
N GLN A 35 -8.20 -22.88 -50.89
CA GLN A 35 -7.73 -21.53 -50.55
C GLN A 35 -8.60 -20.87 -49.45
N ALA A 36 -9.91 -21.02 -49.53
CA ALA A 36 -10.84 -20.53 -48.51
C ALA A 36 -10.57 -21.23 -47.16
N TYR A 37 -10.41 -22.56 -47.17
CA TYR A 37 -10.05 -23.36 -46.00
C TYR A 37 -8.72 -22.91 -45.38
N SER A 38 -7.68 -22.73 -46.20
CA SER A 38 -6.38 -22.25 -45.72
C SER A 38 -6.46 -20.85 -45.09
N THR A 39 -7.24 -19.95 -45.68
CA THR A 39 -7.46 -18.60 -45.14
C THR A 39 -8.16 -18.63 -43.78
N ALA A 40 -9.22 -19.45 -43.64
CA ALA A 40 -9.93 -19.61 -42.38
C ALA A 40 -9.03 -20.15 -41.26
N ASN A 41 -8.20 -21.15 -41.55
CA ASN A 41 -7.28 -21.70 -40.55
C ASN A 41 -6.18 -20.72 -40.14
N LYS A 42 -5.71 -19.85 -41.04
CA LYS A 42 -4.76 -18.78 -40.67
C LYS A 42 -5.38 -17.76 -39.70
N LEU A 43 -6.65 -17.42 -39.87
CA LEU A 43 -7.37 -16.54 -38.95
C LEU A 43 -7.54 -17.19 -37.57
N LEU A 44 -7.89 -18.48 -37.53
CA LEU A 44 -7.98 -19.24 -36.27
C LEU A 44 -6.62 -19.26 -35.53
N LEU A 45 -5.52 -19.49 -36.25
CA LEU A 45 -4.17 -19.47 -35.68
C LEU A 45 -3.82 -18.10 -35.09
N SER A 46 -4.17 -17.01 -35.76
CA SER A 46 -3.95 -15.65 -35.24
C SER A 46 -4.68 -15.43 -33.91
N GLY A 47 -5.94 -15.86 -33.81
CA GLY A 47 -6.70 -15.76 -32.56
C GLY A 47 -6.14 -16.64 -31.43
N LEU A 48 -5.61 -17.82 -31.76
CA LEU A 48 -4.94 -18.68 -30.77
C LEU A 48 -3.63 -18.05 -30.28
N ALA A 49 -2.85 -17.41 -31.14
CA ALA A 49 -1.64 -16.70 -30.74
C ALA A 49 -1.94 -15.56 -29.75
N GLU A 50 -2.97 -14.76 -30.02
CA GLU A 50 -3.43 -13.72 -29.09
C GLU A 50 -3.86 -14.30 -27.74
N LEU A 51 -4.57 -15.43 -27.74
CA LEU A 51 -4.94 -16.12 -26.50
C LEU A 51 -3.70 -16.58 -25.70
N CYS A 52 -2.68 -17.13 -26.37
CA CYS A 52 -1.43 -17.53 -25.74
C CYS A 52 -0.70 -16.35 -25.09
N THR A 53 -0.69 -15.17 -25.72
CA THR A 53 -0.02 -13.98 -25.15
C THR A 53 -0.69 -13.42 -23.89
N ASN A 54 -2.00 -13.63 -23.74
CA ASN A 54 -2.77 -13.13 -22.60
C ASN A 54 -2.77 -14.11 -21.39
N GLN A 55 -2.35 -15.36 -21.60
CA GLN A 55 -2.25 -16.40 -20.56
C GLN A 55 -0.89 -16.30 -19.85
N THR A 56 -0.82 -15.57 -18.74
CA THR A 56 0.48 -15.25 -18.09
C THR A 56 0.82 -16.05 -16.83
N LYS A 57 -0.02 -17.02 -16.41
CA LYS A 57 0.11 -17.62 -15.07
C LYS A 57 0.49 -19.10 -15.02
N ASP A 58 0.24 -19.88 -16.07
CA ASP A 58 0.52 -21.32 -16.06
C ASP A 58 1.51 -21.67 -17.19
N SER A 59 2.74 -22.03 -16.81
CA SER A 59 3.82 -22.34 -17.74
C SER A 59 3.56 -23.61 -18.55
N VAL A 60 2.81 -24.57 -18.00
CA VAL A 60 2.51 -25.84 -18.66
C VAL A 60 1.44 -25.64 -19.73
N ILE A 61 0.34 -24.96 -19.38
CA ILE A 61 -0.73 -24.64 -20.35
C ILE A 61 -0.18 -23.79 -21.49
N THR A 62 0.64 -22.78 -21.17
CA THR A 62 1.28 -21.92 -22.17
C THR A 62 2.17 -22.73 -23.12
N THR A 63 2.95 -23.67 -22.59
CA THR A 63 3.80 -24.56 -23.41
C THR A 63 2.98 -25.47 -24.31
N CYS A 64 1.91 -26.08 -23.78
CA CYS A 64 1.01 -26.94 -24.57
C CYS A 64 0.31 -26.16 -25.69
N LEU A 65 -0.19 -24.96 -25.39
CA LEU A 65 -0.85 -24.10 -26.39
C LEU A 65 0.11 -23.65 -27.49
N ASN A 66 1.37 -23.33 -27.15
CA ASN A 66 2.40 -22.97 -28.13
C ASN A 66 2.75 -24.15 -29.05
N GLN A 67 2.91 -25.35 -28.50
CA GLN A 67 3.15 -26.57 -29.28
C GLN A 67 1.97 -26.89 -30.21
N PHE A 68 0.73 -26.74 -29.72
CA PHE A 68 -0.47 -26.93 -30.53
C PHE A 68 -0.60 -25.88 -31.63
N HIS A 69 -0.29 -24.61 -31.33
CA HIS A 69 -0.25 -23.53 -32.29
C HIS A 69 0.77 -23.79 -33.41
N GLN A 70 2.01 -24.19 -33.04
CA GLN A 70 3.06 -24.53 -34.00
C GLN A 70 2.65 -25.72 -34.88
N GLY A 71 2.11 -26.78 -34.29
CA GLY A 71 1.64 -27.94 -35.04
C GLY A 71 0.50 -27.59 -36.01
N LEU A 72 -0.48 -26.79 -35.58
CA LEU A 72 -1.53 -26.34 -36.49
C LEU A 72 -0.98 -25.43 -37.62
N GLN A 73 0.03 -24.60 -37.33
CA GLN A 73 0.70 -23.77 -38.33
C GLN A 73 1.41 -24.62 -39.38
N GLU A 74 2.11 -25.68 -38.97
CA GLU A 74 2.75 -26.65 -39.87
C GLU A 74 1.71 -27.40 -40.73
N MET A 75 0.59 -27.82 -40.15
CA MET A 75 -0.52 -28.45 -40.90
C MET A 75 -1.11 -27.52 -41.96
N VAL A 76 -1.31 -26.24 -41.63
CA VAL A 76 -1.78 -25.23 -42.58
C VAL A 76 -0.75 -24.99 -43.69
N SER A 77 0.55 -25.11 -43.39
CA SER A 77 1.62 -24.99 -44.38
C SER A 77 1.53 -26.10 -45.44
N PHE A 78 1.28 -27.36 -45.04
CA PHE A 78 1.07 -28.48 -45.97
C PHE A 78 -0.13 -28.23 -46.91
N HIS A 79 -1.22 -27.68 -46.37
CA HIS A 79 -2.40 -27.27 -47.13
C HIS A 79 -2.17 -26.09 -48.08
N THR A 80 -1.11 -25.28 -47.91
CA THR A 80 -0.77 -24.21 -48.85
C THR A 80 0.16 -24.67 -49.99
N VAL A 81 0.95 -25.71 -49.75
CA VAL A 81 1.88 -26.29 -50.74
C VAL A 81 1.15 -27.22 -51.70
N SER A 82 0.25 -28.08 -51.19
CA SER A 82 -0.50 -29.07 -51.99
C SER A 82 -1.36 -28.44 -53.11
N PRO A 83 -2.14 -27.37 -52.90
CA PRO A 83 -2.89 -26.71 -53.97
C PRO A 83 -2.01 -25.97 -54.96
N ARG A 84 -0.80 -25.53 -54.58
CA ARG A 84 0.15 -24.86 -55.49
C ARG A 84 0.83 -25.86 -56.42
N SER A 85 1.25 -27.02 -55.92
CA SER A 85 1.70 -28.15 -56.76
C SER A 85 0.58 -28.67 -57.66
N ALA A 86 -0.61 -28.90 -57.12
CA ALA A 86 -1.76 -29.35 -57.92
C ALA A 86 -2.16 -28.33 -59.00
N ARG A 87 -2.09 -27.02 -58.72
CA ARG A 87 -2.36 -25.96 -59.70
C ARG A 87 -1.31 -25.88 -60.80
N GLY A 88 -0.04 -26.09 -60.47
CA GLY A 88 1.07 -26.09 -61.43
C GLY A 88 1.01 -27.25 -62.43
N ASP A 89 0.58 -28.42 -61.96
CA ASP A 89 0.51 -29.65 -62.76
C ASP A 89 -0.83 -29.84 -63.49
N MET A 90 -1.96 -29.39 -62.91
CA MET A 90 -3.29 -29.53 -63.54
C MET A 90 -3.62 -28.42 -64.55
N ILE A 91 -3.11 -27.20 -64.39
CA ILE A 91 -3.50 -26.03 -65.21
C ILE A 91 -2.47 -25.67 -66.29
N ARG A 92 -1.45 -26.52 -66.55
CA ARG A 92 -0.57 -26.33 -67.71
C ARG A 92 -1.26 -26.83 -68.99
N PRO A 93 -1.39 -25.99 -70.03
CA PRO A 93 -1.96 -26.42 -71.32
C PRO A 93 -0.93 -27.30 -72.04
N SER A 94 -0.96 -28.60 -71.77
CA SER A 94 -0.17 -29.60 -72.50
C SER A 94 -1.05 -30.23 -73.58
N SER A 95 -0.47 -30.48 -74.75
CA SER A 95 -1.11 -31.23 -75.84
C SER A 95 -1.70 -32.55 -75.31
N CYS A 96 -3.03 -32.67 -75.42
CA CYS A 96 -3.84 -33.68 -74.76
C CYS A 96 -3.62 -35.08 -75.36
N THR A 97 -2.72 -35.87 -74.77
CA THR A 97 -2.66 -37.32 -74.94
C THR A 97 -3.17 -38.01 -73.67
N ASP A 98 -3.80 -39.19 -73.81
CA ASP A 98 -4.31 -40.03 -72.71
C ASP A 98 -3.25 -40.32 -71.61
N SER A 99 -1.96 -40.29 -71.96
CA SER A 99 -0.83 -40.35 -71.02
C SER A 99 -0.70 -39.13 -70.09
N SER A 100 -1.08 -37.93 -70.53
CA SER A 100 -0.97 -36.68 -69.76
C SER A 100 -2.01 -36.62 -68.65
N LEU A 101 -3.26 -37.05 -68.91
CA LEU A 101 -4.33 -37.12 -67.91
C LEU A 101 -3.98 -38.11 -66.78
N ARG A 102 -3.47 -39.30 -67.14
CA ARG A 102 -3.02 -40.30 -66.17
C ARG A 102 -1.90 -39.77 -65.26
N PHE A 103 -0.94 -39.04 -65.84
CA PHE A 103 0.14 -38.41 -65.07
C PHE A 103 -0.38 -37.35 -64.10
N GLN A 104 -1.35 -36.51 -64.52
CA GLN A 104 -1.97 -35.51 -63.65
C GLN A 104 -2.76 -36.13 -62.50
N MET A 105 -3.54 -37.18 -62.76
CA MET A 105 -4.25 -37.91 -61.72
C MET A 105 -3.29 -38.59 -60.75
N PHE A 106 -2.21 -39.20 -61.25
CA PHE A 106 -1.18 -39.82 -60.42
C PHE A 106 -0.45 -38.80 -59.54
N SER A 107 -0.04 -37.65 -60.11
CA SER A 107 0.57 -36.54 -59.35
C SER A 107 -0.37 -36.03 -58.26
N PHE A 108 -1.67 -35.85 -58.56
CA PHE A 108 -2.66 -35.43 -57.58
C PHE A 108 -2.83 -36.45 -56.44
N VAL A 109 -2.98 -37.74 -56.74
CA VAL A 109 -3.11 -38.79 -55.73
C VAL A 109 -1.84 -38.88 -54.87
N HIS A 110 -0.67 -38.77 -55.48
CA HIS A 110 0.61 -38.74 -54.75
C HIS A 110 0.70 -37.52 -53.83
N ALA A 111 0.33 -36.33 -54.30
CA ALA A 111 0.30 -35.12 -53.48
C ALA A 111 -0.70 -35.22 -52.31
N GLN A 112 -1.86 -35.85 -52.51
CA GLN A 112 -2.81 -36.13 -51.43
C GLN A 112 -2.23 -37.14 -50.43
N PHE A 113 -1.61 -38.22 -50.92
CA PHE A 113 -0.96 -39.22 -50.07
C PHE A 113 0.11 -38.59 -49.17
N THR A 114 1.01 -37.79 -49.75
CA THR A 114 2.05 -37.08 -48.99
C THR A 114 1.45 -36.11 -47.99
N PHE A 115 0.41 -35.36 -48.39
CA PHE A 115 -0.29 -34.43 -47.51
C PHE A 115 -0.89 -35.14 -46.28
N PHE A 116 -1.63 -36.23 -46.47
CA PHE A 116 -2.23 -36.98 -45.36
C PHE A 116 -1.18 -37.70 -44.51
N HIS A 117 -0.12 -38.22 -45.10
CA HIS A 117 0.96 -38.88 -44.36
C HIS A 117 1.70 -37.88 -43.45
N GLN A 118 2.09 -36.71 -43.99
CA GLN A 118 2.74 -35.65 -43.21
C GLN A 118 1.81 -35.10 -42.11
N GLY A 119 0.52 -34.92 -42.43
CA GLY A 119 -0.48 -34.51 -41.43
C GLY A 119 -0.67 -35.55 -40.33
N PHE A 120 -0.65 -36.84 -40.66
CA PHE A 120 -0.75 -37.94 -39.69
C PHE A 120 0.48 -37.98 -38.76
N ASP A 121 1.69 -37.91 -39.31
CA ASP A 121 2.92 -37.91 -38.50
C ASP A 121 2.93 -36.73 -37.51
N LEU A 122 2.55 -35.54 -37.97
CA LEU A 122 2.47 -34.35 -37.14
C LEU A 122 1.42 -34.48 -36.02
N LEU A 123 0.22 -34.98 -36.33
CA LEU A 123 -0.82 -35.21 -35.31
C LEU A 123 -0.42 -36.28 -34.30
N ARG A 124 0.27 -37.32 -34.74
CA ARG A 124 0.84 -38.35 -33.85
C ARG A 124 1.85 -37.73 -32.89
N ASP A 125 2.72 -36.85 -33.38
CA ASP A 125 3.75 -36.20 -32.56
C ASP A 125 3.14 -35.21 -31.55
N LEU A 126 1.97 -34.63 -31.84
CA LEU A 126 1.20 -33.76 -30.93
C LEU A 126 0.35 -34.53 -29.89
N GLU A 127 0.12 -35.82 -30.09
CA GLU A 127 -0.74 -36.65 -29.21
C GLU A 127 -0.32 -36.59 -27.73
N PRO A 128 0.98 -36.67 -27.35
CA PRO A 128 1.42 -36.55 -25.96
C PRO A 128 1.08 -35.18 -25.34
N THR A 129 1.20 -34.10 -26.13
CA THR A 129 0.85 -32.74 -25.70
C THR A 129 -0.65 -32.63 -25.42
N MET A 130 -1.49 -33.20 -26.29
CA MET A 130 -2.94 -33.23 -26.09
C MET A 130 -3.33 -34.02 -24.83
N LYS A 131 -2.70 -35.16 -24.57
CA LYS A 131 -2.91 -35.95 -23.35
C LYS A 131 -2.50 -35.18 -22.09
N THR A 132 -1.37 -34.48 -22.15
CA THR A 132 -0.89 -33.63 -21.05
C THR A 132 -1.89 -32.51 -20.76
N MET A 133 -2.37 -31.82 -21.79
CA MET A 133 -3.37 -30.75 -21.65
C MET A 133 -4.69 -31.28 -21.08
N ALA A 134 -5.15 -32.46 -21.52
CA ALA A 134 -6.36 -33.09 -20.98
C ALA A 134 -6.22 -33.44 -19.49
N ALA A 135 -5.06 -33.97 -19.08
CA ALA A 135 -4.77 -34.26 -17.67
C ALA A 135 -4.73 -32.97 -16.82
N GLN A 136 -4.09 -31.91 -17.31
CA GLN A 136 -4.05 -30.60 -16.64
C GLN A 136 -5.45 -29.99 -16.49
N LEU A 137 -6.30 -30.07 -17.53
CA LEU A 137 -7.68 -29.59 -17.47
C LEU A 137 -8.52 -30.37 -16.45
N SER A 138 -8.34 -31.69 -16.38
CA SER A 138 -9.01 -32.54 -15.40
C SER A 138 -8.60 -32.18 -13.97
N GLN A 139 -7.29 -32.01 -13.74
CA GLN A 139 -6.74 -31.60 -12.45
C GLN A 139 -7.25 -30.21 -12.04
N LEU A 140 -7.20 -29.23 -12.95
CA LEU A 140 -7.70 -27.88 -12.69
C LEU A 140 -9.19 -27.88 -12.35
N SER A 141 -10.00 -28.68 -13.05
CA SER A 141 -11.43 -28.84 -12.74
C SER A 141 -11.67 -29.41 -11.33
N ALA A 142 -10.88 -30.41 -10.93
CA ALA A 142 -10.94 -30.98 -9.59
C ALA A 142 -10.54 -29.94 -8.52
N ASP A 143 -9.46 -29.20 -8.76
CA ASP A 143 -8.98 -28.15 -7.86
C ASP A 143 -9.98 -26.99 -7.75
N CYS A 144 -10.59 -26.56 -8.86
CA CYS A 144 -11.67 -25.57 -8.83
C CYS A 144 -12.87 -26.04 -8.01
N THR A 145 -13.26 -27.31 -8.14
CA THR A 145 -14.37 -27.90 -7.37
C THR A 145 -14.04 -27.97 -5.88
N ALA A 146 -12.83 -28.41 -5.53
CA ALA A 146 -12.34 -28.45 -4.15
C ALA A 146 -12.28 -27.05 -3.54
N LYS A 147 -11.72 -26.07 -4.27
CA LYS A 147 -11.62 -24.69 -3.82
C LYS A 147 -12.98 -24.04 -3.63
N ARG A 148 -13.93 -24.32 -4.54
CA ARG A 148 -15.31 -23.86 -4.40
C ARG A 148 -15.94 -24.39 -3.11
N LYS A 149 -15.83 -25.70 -2.86
CA LYS A 149 -16.35 -26.31 -1.63
C LYS A 149 -15.70 -25.75 -0.36
N GLU A 150 -14.39 -25.54 -0.38
CA GLU A 150 -13.66 -24.89 0.72
C GLU A 150 -14.20 -23.48 0.99
N LEU A 151 -14.40 -22.67 -0.06
CA LEU A 151 -14.93 -21.31 0.04
C LEU A 151 -16.36 -21.28 0.54
N GLU A 152 -17.22 -22.20 0.08
CA GLU A 152 -18.60 -22.36 0.56
C GLU A 152 -18.63 -22.71 2.06
N ASN A 153 -17.79 -23.65 2.50
CA ASN A 153 -17.66 -24.01 3.91
C ASN A 153 -17.18 -22.81 4.75
N ARG A 154 -16.17 -22.08 4.28
CA ARG A 154 -15.69 -20.85 4.95
C ARG A 154 -16.78 -19.79 5.01
N HIS A 155 -17.56 -19.63 3.96
CA HIS A 155 -18.66 -18.67 3.92
C HIS A 155 -19.73 -19.02 4.96
N LEU A 156 -20.06 -20.31 5.10
CA LEU A 156 -21.00 -20.78 6.13
C LEU A 156 -20.50 -20.46 7.55
N LEU A 157 -19.21 -20.67 7.83
CA LEU A 157 -18.62 -20.34 9.13
C LEU A 157 -18.69 -18.82 9.42
N VAL A 158 -18.46 -17.98 8.42
CA VAL A 158 -18.60 -16.52 8.56
C VAL A 158 -20.05 -16.14 8.85
N GLN A 159 -21.02 -16.71 8.11
CA GLN A 159 -22.45 -16.45 8.35
C GLN A 159 -22.90 -16.86 9.76
N GLN A 160 -22.45 -18.03 10.25
CA GLN A 160 -22.77 -18.49 11.60
C GLN A 160 -22.21 -17.55 12.67
N ARG A 161 -20.99 -17.05 12.48
CA ARG A 161 -20.37 -16.06 13.36
C ARG A 161 -21.09 -14.71 13.30
N ASP A 162 -21.46 -14.23 12.13
CA ASP A 162 -22.19 -12.97 12.00
C ASP A 162 -23.57 -13.05 12.67
N ALA A 163 -24.21 -14.22 12.62
CA ALA A 163 -25.48 -14.49 13.29
C ALA A 163 -25.37 -14.58 14.82
N SER A 164 -24.21 -14.97 15.37
CA SER A 164 -24.02 -15.07 16.83
C SER A 164 -23.93 -13.70 17.52
N GLY A 165 -23.74 -12.62 16.77
CA GLY A 165 -23.64 -11.26 17.30
C GLY A 165 -22.40 -11.02 18.16
N GLU A 166 -21.40 -11.91 18.10
CA GLU A 166 -20.15 -11.73 18.84
C GLU A 166 -19.41 -10.47 18.40
N PRO A 167 -18.94 -9.62 19.34
CA PRO A 167 -18.28 -8.36 19.00
C PRO A 167 -16.98 -8.60 18.22
N MET A 168 -16.84 -7.93 17.07
CA MET A 168 -15.71 -8.00 16.14
C MET A 168 -14.41 -7.32 16.63
N VAL A 169 -14.13 -7.31 17.94
CA VAL A 169 -12.86 -6.78 18.46
C VAL A 169 -11.84 -7.91 18.50
N SER A 170 -11.17 -8.14 17.36
CA SER A 170 -10.00 -9.03 17.31
C SER A 170 -8.74 -8.19 17.29
N ALA A 171 -7.86 -8.39 18.27
CA ALA A 171 -6.45 -8.04 18.10
C ALA A 171 -5.94 -8.77 16.85
N CYS A 172 -5.17 -8.10 15.99
CA CYS A 172 -4.61 -8.72 14.79
C CYS A 172 -3.24 -9.33 15.15
N PRO A 173 -3.12 -10.64 15.40
CA PRO A 173 -1.82 -11.23 15.69
C PRO A 173 -1.12 -11.40 14.33
N GLY A 174 -0.19 -10.50 14.01
CA GLY A 174 0.66 -10.61 12.82
C GLY A 174 0.61 -9.46 11.80
N ASN A 175 -0.12 -8.38 12.06
CA ASN A 175 0.11 -7.09 11.38
C ASN A 175 0.60 -6.08 12.41
N ASP A 176 1.48 -5.16 12.03
CA ASP A 176 1.90 -4.00 12.85
C ASP A 176 0.73 -3.04 13.21
N ASP A 177 -0.49 -3.36 12.77
CA ASP A 177 -1.72 -2.64 13.08
C ASP A 177 -2.25 -3.04 14.46
N ILE A 178 -2.23 -2.10 15.41
CA ILE A 178 -2.74 -2.31 16.78
C ILE A 178 -4.26 -2.47 16.76
N ILE A 179 -4.96 -1.60 16.03
CA ILE A 179 -6.40 -1.67 15.80
C ILE A 179 -6.73 -0.97 14.47
N ARG A 180 -7.76 -1.48 13.79
CA ARG A 180 -8.29 -0.91 12.55
C ARG A 180 -9.78 -1.09 12.44
N GLY A 181 -10.46 -0.13 11.82
CA GLY A 181 -11.91 -0.17 11.69
C GLY A 181 -12.52 1.15 11.30
N TYR A 182 -13.83 1.14 11.06
CA TYR A 182 -14.57 2.36 10.77
C TYR A 182 -14.83 3.18 12.03
N LEU A 183 -14.60 4.48 11.94
CA LEU A 183 -15.06 5.47 12.92
C LEU A 183 -15.69 6.65 12.19
N PHE A 184 -16.55 7.38 12.89
CA PHE A 184 -17.05 8.67 12.44
C PHE A 184 -16.19 9.78 13.00
N LYS A 185 -15.69 10.67 12.13
CA LYS A 185 -14.91 11.85 12.50
C LYS A 185 -15.74 13.10 12.37
N ARG A 186 -15.69 13.96 13.40
CA ARG A 186 -16.33 15.27 13.37
C ARG A 186 -15.53 16.28 12.54
N SER A 187 -16.20 16.97 11.63
CA SER A 187 -15.64 18.09 10.87
C SER A 187 -15.30 19.27 11.78
N ARG A 188 -14.21 19.98 11.46
CA ARG A 188 -13.82 21.24 12.13
C ARG A 188 -14.55 22.47 11.57
N ARG A 189 -15.30 22.33 10.46
CA ARG A 189 -16.05 23.42 9.82
C ARG A 189 -17.32 23.74 10.62
N LYS A 190 -17.90 24.94 10.43
CA LYS A 190 -19.13 25.40 11.12
C LYS A 190 -20.28 24.39 11.05
N SER A 191 -20.40 23.64 9.94
CA SER A 191 -21.22 22.43 9.88
C SER A 191 -20.53 21.32 10.68
N LYS A 192 -20.98 21.03 11.91
CA LYS A 192 -20.52 19.92 12.78
C LYS A 192 -20.88 18.53 12.21
N MET A 193 -20.54 18.29 10.95
CA MET A 193 -20.85 17.09 10.18
C MET A 193 -19.91 15.96 10.58
N TRP A 194 -20.44 14.76 10.70
CA TRP A 194 -19.68 13.54 10.99
C TRP A 194 -19.51 12.72 9.72
N LYS A 195 -18.29 12.26 9.44
CA LYS A 195 -18.00 11.44 8.25
C LYS A 195 -17.38 10.12 8.65
N ARG A 196 -17.90 9.03 8.11
CA ARG A 196 -17.35 7.68 8.30
C ARG A 196 -16.05 7.56 7.50
N SER A 197 -15.01 7.02 8.12
CA SER A 197 -13.74 6.73 7.47
C SER A 197 -13.10 5.52 8.13
N TRP A 198 -12.20 4.85 7.43
CA TRP A 198 -11.46 3.71 7.96
C TRP A 198 -10.19 4.20 8.63
N PHE A 199 -10.01 3.88 9.90
CA PHE A 199 -8.88 4.28 10.73
C PHE A 199 -7.99 3.08 11.01
N THR A 200 -6.69 3.36 11.16
CA THR A 200 -5.67 2.38 11.56
C THR A 200 -4.70 3.05 12.51
N ILE A 201 -4.34 2.36 13.59
CA ILE A 201 -3.19 2.71 14.42
C ILE A 201 -2.01 1.82 14.02
N ARG A 202 -0.93 2.45 13.58
CA ARG A 202 0.31 1.78 13.16
C ARG A 202 1.49 2.71 13.41
N ASP A 203 2.64 2.17 13.81
CA ASP A 203 3.90 2.92 13.95
C ASP A 203 3.76 4.19 14.81
N ASN A 204 2.97 4.10 15.89
CA ASN A 204 2.69 5.24 16.78
C ASN A 204 2.00 6.43 16.06
N GLN A 205 1.30 6.16 14.96
CA GLN A 205 0.50 7.12 14.20
C GLN A 205 -0.98 6.72 14.18
N LEU A 206 -1.86 7.71 14.11
CA LEU A 206 -3.27 7.49 13.77
C LEU A 206 -3.52 7.98 12.35
N ILE A 207 -3.85 7.02 11.47
CA ILE A 207 -4.01 7.24 10.03
C ILE A 207 -5.47 6.93 9.65
N TYR A 208 -6.02 7.67 8.69
CA TYR A 208 -7.36 7.36 8.15
C TYR A 208 -7.41 7.44 6.63
N ARG A 209 -8.28 6.63 6.04
CA ARG A 209 -8.61 6.63 4.62
C ARG A 209 -10.12 6.83 4.44
N LYS A 210 -10.50 7.68 3.48
CA LYS A 210 -11.92 7.92 3.18
C LYS A 210 -12.52 6.84 2.29
N SER A 211 -11.70 6.29 1.39
CA SER A 211 -12.09 5.27 0.40
C SER A 211 -10.97 4.26 0.20
N HIS A 212 -11.29 3.08 -0.34
CA HIS A 212 -10.28 2.08 -0.73
C HIS A 212 -9.37 2.55 -1.88
N LYS A 213 -9.80 3.56 -2.63
CA LYS A 213 -9.04 4.14 -3.75
C LYS A 213 -8.23 5.39 -3.37
N GLU A 214 -8.54 6.00 -2.23
CA GLU A 214 -7.84 7.21 -1.76
C GLU A 214 -6.62 6.83 -0.91
N GLU A 215 -5.59 7.67 -0.99
CA GLU A 215 -4.40 7.57 -0.13
C GLU A 215 -4.74 7.77 1.34
N ALA A 216 -3.94 7.14 2.19
CA ALA A 216 -4.09 7.23 3.62
C ALA A 216 -3.56 8.59 4.11
N VAL A 217 -4.33 9.26 4.97
CA VAL A 217 -3.99 10.56 5.53
C VAL A 217 -3.61 10.39 7.00
N VAL A 218 -2.40 10.80 7.35
CA VAL A 218 -1.94 10.81 8.74
C VAL A 218 -2.69 11.90 9.51
N LEU A 219 -3.48 11.51 10.51
CA LEU A 219 -4.23 12.44 11.34
C LEU A 219 -3.37 12.95 12.50
N PHE A 220 -2.63 12.03 13.13
CA PHE A 220 -1.63 12.30 14.15
C PHE A 220 -0.36 11.51 13.83
N GLU A 221 0.76 12.24 13.68
CA GLU A 221 2.08 11.70 13.32
C GLU A 221 2.79 11.03 14.48
N ASP A 222 2.42 11.40 15.72
CA ASP A 222 3.01 10.87 16.94
C ASP A 222 1.94 10.83 18.05
N LEU A 223 1.49 9.62 18.39
CA LEU A 223 0.50 9.42 19.44
C LEU A 223 1.05 9.74 20.83
N ARG A 224 2.37 9.72 21.08
CA ARG A 224 2.97 10.11 22.37
C ARG A 224 2.57 11.52 22.79
N LEU A 225 2.42 12.41 21.82
CA LEU A 225 2.01 13.80 22.02
C LEU A 225 0.50 13.98 22.17
N CYS A 226 -0.26 12.87 22.23
CA CYS A 226 -1.69 12.86 22.30
C CYS A 226 -2.21 12.39 23.67
N ALA A 227 -3.39 12.88 24.04
CA ALA A 227 -4.20 12.37 25.14
C ALA A 227 -5.56 11.97 24.59
N VAL A 228 -6.09 10.84 25.06
CA VAL A 228 -7.41 10.35 24.66
C VAL A 228 -8.40 10.53 25.80
N LYS A 229 -9.62 11.02 25.50
CA LYS A 229 -10.67 11.28 26.49
C LYS A 229 -12.03 10.79 26.01
N SER A 230 -12.82 10.23 26.92
CA SER A 230 -14.25 9.95 26.67
C SER A 230 -15.03 11.25 26.54
N LEU A 231 -16.05 11.27 25.67
CA LEU A 231 -16.97 12.40 25.51
C LEU A 231 -18.40 11.95 25.84
N ASP A 232 -18.80 12.12 27.09
CA ASP A 232 -20.10 11.63 27.60
C ASP A 232 -21.23 12.67 27.50
N HIS A 233 -20.92 13.94 27.20
CA HIS A 233 -21.86 15.07 27.13
C HIS A 233 -21.99 15.70 25.74
N VAL A 234 -21.92 14.91 24.67
CA VAL A 234 -22.12 15.35 23.29
C VAL A 234 -23.42 14.78 22.74
N ASP A 235 -24.07 15.45 21.77
CA ASP A 235 -25.32 15.01 21.09
C ASP A 235 -25.25 13.63 20.39
N ARG A 236 -24.18 12.86 20.58
CA ARG A 236 -23.98 11.52 20.01
C ARG A 236 -23.36 10.56 21.02
N ARG A 237 -23.82 9.32 20.98
CA ARG A 237 -23.31 8.21 21.80
C ARG A 237 -21.96 7.71 21.29
N PHE A 238 -21.21 7.07 22.18
CA PHE A 238 -19.95 6.38 21.88
C PHE A 238 -18.86 7.30 21.31
N CYS A 239 -18.87 8.56 21.74
CA CYS A 239 -17.91 9.57 21.35
C CYS A 239 -16.69 9.59 22.26
N PHE A 240 -15.55 9.91 21.66
CA PHE A 240 -14.29 10.17 22.36
C PHE A 240 -13.50 11.21 21.56
N GLU A 241 -12.51 11.82 22.18
CA GLU A 241 -11.62 12.76 21.51
C GLU A 241 -10.17 12.40 21.70
N LEU A 242 -9.39 12.65 20.65
CA LEU A 242 -7.94 12.63 20.68
C LEU A 242 -7.43 14.07 20.61
N LEU A 243 -6.61 14.44 21.59
CA LEU A 243 -6.12 15.78 21.82
C LEU A 243 -4.59 15.79 21.71
N SER A 244 -4.05 16.61 20.82
CA SER A 244 -2.66 17.04 20.86
C SER A 244 -2.61 18.55 21.09
N VAL A 245 -1.40 19.08 21.28
CA VAL A 245 -1.18 20.52 21.49
C VAL A 245 -1.75 21.39 20.36
N GLN A 246 -1.78 20.86 19.13
CA GLN A 246 -2.19 21.62 17.93
C GLN A 246 -3.52 21.15 17.32
N LYS A 247 -3.96 19.93 17.64
CA LYS A 247 -5.11 19.29 16.99
C LYS A 247 -5.99 18.60 18.02
N CYS A 248 -7.29 18.87 17.97
CA CYS A 248 -8.30 18.04 18.62
C CYS A 248 -9.18 17.37 17.57
N CYS A 249 -9.48 16.11 17.77
CA CYS A 249 -10.33 15.34 16.87
C CYS A 249 -11.35 14.54 17.67
N ALA A 250 -12.63 14.89 17.50
CA ALA A 250 -13.74 14.09 18.04
C ALA A 250 -14.06 12.94 17.07
N LEU A 251 -14.14 11.74 17.63
CA LEU A 251 -14.39 10.48 16.97
C LEU A 251 -15.60 9.79 17.62
N GLN A 252 -16.28 8.95 16.86
CA GLN A 252 -17.44 8.19 17.32
C GLN A 252 -17.33 6.75 16.79
N ALA A 253 -17.50 5.78 17.70
CA ALA A 253 -17.58 4.36 17.40
C ALA A 253 -19.04 3.92 17.21
N ASP A 254 -19.23 2.72 16.64
CA ASP A 254 -20.56 2.15 16.39
C ASP A 254 -21.18 1.50 17.65
N SER A 255 -20.37 1.17 18.66
CA SER A 255 -20.80 0.59 19.94
C SER A 255 -19.91 1.01 21.11
N GLU A 256 -20.38 0.78 22.35
CA GLU A 256 -19.57 1.03 23.56
C GLU A 256 -18.36 0.09 23.61
N GLN A 257 -18.50 -1.17 23.21
CA GLN A 257 -17.39 -2.12 23.16
C GLN A 257 -16.30 -1.64 22.18
N LEU A 258 -16.69 -1.14 21.01
CA LEU A 258 -15.76 -0.57 20.04
C LEU A 258 -15.12 0.70 20.57
N LYS A 259 -15.89 1.60 21.21
CA LYS A 259 -15.33 2.80 21.87
C LYS A 259 -14.24 2.41 22.86
N GLN A 260 -14.51 1.45 23.75
CA GLN A 260 -13.54 1.00 24.75
C GLN A 260 -12.32 0.33 24.12
N ALA A 261 -12.51 -0.48 23.08
CA ALA A 261 -11.39 -1.06 22.33
C ALA A 261 -10.49 0.00 21.69
N TRP A 262 -11.08 1.04 21.07
CA TRP A 262 -10.33 2.16 20.51
C TRP A 262 -9.62 2.99 21.57
N LEU A 263 -10.27 3.27 22.70
CA LEU A 263 -9.66 3.99 23.83
C LEU A 263 -8.46 3.20 24.39
N SER A 264 -8.64 1.90 24.63
CA SER A 264 -7.59 1.01 25.15
C SER A 264 -6.42 0.90 24.16
N ALA A 265 -6.69 0.73 22.87
CA ALA A 265 -5.66 0.66 21.85
C ALA A 265 -4.88 1.98 21.71
N LEU A 266 -5.58 3.14 21.72
CA LEU A 266 -4.93 4.45 21.69
C LEU A 266 -4.07 4.65 22.94
N GLN A 267 -4.60 4.38 24.14
CA GLN A 267 -3.85 4.51 25.38
C GLN A 267 -2.64 3.57 25.41
N GLY A 268 -2.82 2.30 25.00
CA GLY A 268 -1.73 1.34 24.92
C GLY A 268 -0.66 1.73 23.90
N SER A 269 -1.03 2.33 22.78
CA SER A 269 -0.08 2.85 21.79
C SER A 269 0.71 4.05 22.33
N ILE A 270 0.02 4.95 23.03
CA ILE A 270 0.64 6.08 23.73
C ILE A 270 1.66 5.56 24.75
N ASP A 271 1.26 4.62 25.60
CA ASP A 271 2.10 4.03 26.66
C ASP A 271 3.31 3.27 26.08
N LEU A 272 3.11 2.47 25.03
CA LEU A 272 4.18 1.72 24.36
C LEU A 272 5.21 2.68 23.76
N ALA A 273 4.75 3.73 23.09
CA ALA A 273 5.63 4.71 22.48
C ALA A 273 6.39 5.55 23.53
N TYR A 274 5.88 5.66 24.76
CA TYR A 274 6.65 6.16 25.90
C TYR A 274 7.73 5.16 26.37
N ARG A 275 7.45 3.84 26.34
CA ARG A 275 8.36 2.77 26.80
C ARG A 275 9.48 2.42 25.83
N GLU A 276 9.24 2.44 24.51
CA GLU A 276 10.26 2.15 23.50
C GLU A 276 11.50 3.05 23.64
N ARG A 277 11.32 4.26 24.20
CA ARG A 277 12.40 5.21 24.50
C ARG A 277 13.27 4.79 25.69
N THR A 278 12.71 4.04 26.65
CA THR A 278 13.43 3.54 27.83
C THR A 278 14.36 2.39 27.45
N ASP A 279 13.89 1.47 26.59
CA ASP A 279 14.71 0.32 26.16
C ASP A 279 15.81 0.71 25.17
N THR A 280 15.57 1.63 24.23
CA THR A 280 16.64 2.15 23.36
C THR A 280 17.74 2.88 24.16
N GLN A 281 17.41 3.48 25.31
CA GLN A 281 18.40 4.05 26.23
C GLN A 281 19.16 3.00 27.05
N LEU A 282 18.56 1.83 27.34
CA LEU A 282 19.19 0.77 28.13
C LEU A 282 20.03 -0.21 27.29
N THR A 283 19.68 -0.45 26.02
CA THR A 283 20.43 -1.41 25.17
C THR A 283 21.62 -0.80 24.43
N GLN A 284 21.63 0.52 24.19
CA GLN A 284 22.77 1.20 23.55
C GLN A 284 23.90 1.57 24.54
N ALA A 285 23.70 1.38 25.84
CA ALA A 285 24.70 1.68 26.87
C ALA A 285 25.80 0.61 27.00
N ALA A 286 25.66 -0.58 26.39
CA ALA A 286 26.55 -1.71 26.66
C ALA A 286 27.74 -1.86 25.71
N ASN A 287 27.74 -1.29 24.49
CA ASN A 287 28.75 -1.61 23.48
C ASN A 287 29.03 -0.45 22.48
N SER A 288 29.62 0.66 22.93
CA SER A 288 30.45 1.61 22.13
C SER A 288 30.92 2.80 22.98
N PRO A 289 32.17 3.32 22.81
CA PRO A 289 32.55 4.61 23.40
C PRO A 289 31.85 5.78 22.67
N PRO A 290 31.49 6.88 23.35
CA PRO A 290 30.50 7.84 22.84
C PRO A 290 31.07 8.88 21.87
N PRO A 291 30.43 9.14 20.72
CA PRO A 291 30.48 10.44 20.06
C PRO A 291 29.31 11.31 20.55
N SER A 292 29.67 12.47 21.11
CA SER A 292 28.79 13.55 21.53
C SER A 292 28.09 14.20 20.33
N ILE A 293 26.87 13.78 20.03
CA ILE A 293 25.95 14.55 19.18
C ILE A 293 24.65 14.73 19.96
N TRP A 294 24.63 15.74 20.83
CA TRP A 294 23.38 16.23 21.39
C TRP A 294 22.52 16.83 20.27
N PRO A 295 21.18 16.70 20.30
CA PRO A 295 20.31 17.43 19.38
C PRO A 295 20.68 18.92 19.36
N ALA A 296 20.73 19.55 18.18
CA ALA A 296 21.25 20.92 18.01
C ALA A 296 20.60 21.93 18.98
N ALA A 297 19.28 21.84 19.20
CA ALA A 297 18.55 22.67 20.15
C ALA A 297 19.01 22.48 21.61
N LEU A 298 19.26 21.23 22.02
CA LEU A 298 19.75 20.92 23.36
C LEU A 298 21.16 21.46 23.58
N SER A 299 22.07 21.27 22.61
CA SER A 299 23.43 21.78 22.69
C SER A 299 23.48 23.30 22.83
N VAL A 300 22.62 24.01 22.08
CA VAL A 300 22.54 25.48 22.10
C VAL A 300 21.86 25.98 23.37
N ALA A 301 20.75 25.37 23.80
CA ALA A 301 20.08 25.78 25.03
C ALA A 301 20.96 25.56 26.27
N LEU A 302 21.68 24.43 26.34
CA LEU A 302 22.58 24.13 27.45
C LEU A 302 23.91 24.91 27.39
N SER A 303 24.19 25.70 26.36
CA SER A 303 25.34 26.62 26.38
C SER A 303 25.04 27.94 27.11
N GLY A 304 23.78 28.21 27.45
CA GLY A 304 23.38 29.42 28.18
C GLY A 304 23.78 29.40 29.66
N PRO A 305 24.05 30.56 30.28
CA PRO A 305 24.38 30.65 31.71
C PRO A 305 23.29 30.04 32.61
N GLY A 306 23.69 29.10 33.47
CA GLY A 306 22.80 28.43 34.42
C GLY A 306 21.89 27.35 33.82
N ASN A 307 21.87 27.20 32.49
CA ASN A 307 20.95 26.29 31.81
C ASN A 307 21.31 24.80 31.98
N GLN A 308 22.47 24.48 32.55
CA GLN A 308 22.93 23.12 32.80
C GLN A 308 22.22 22.45 34.00
N ARG A 309 21.46 23.24 34.77
CA ARG A 309 20.67 22.77 35.90
C ARG A 309 19.25 23.32 35.80
N CYS A 310 18.29 22.53 36.27
CA CYS A 310 16.88 22.92 36.33
C CYS A 310 16.72 24.23 37.10
N CYS A 311 15.99 25.17 36.50
CA CYS A 311 15.77 26.50 37.07
C CYS A 311 15.10 26.45 38.45
N ASP A 312 14.33 25.41 38.77
CA ASP A 312 13.51 25.38 40.00
C ASP A 312 14.04 24.45 41.08
N CYS A 313 14.48 23.24 40.73
CA CYS A 313 14.97 22.25 41.70
C CYS A 313 16.47 21.98 41.63
N GLY A 314 17.17 22.57 40.66
CA GLY A 314 18.62 22.39 40.48
C GLY A 314 19.07 21.04 39.95
N GLU A 315 18.15 20.15 39.55
CA GLU A 315 18.45 18.87 38.90
C GLU A 315 19.31 19.09 37.64
N GLU A 316 20.36 18.30 37.48
CA GLU A 316 21.30 18.45 36.37
C GLU A 316 20.67 18.07 35.03
N GLU A 317 21.26 18.57 33.94
CA GLU A 317 20.94 18.13 32.59
C GLU A 317 19.46 18.30 32.17
N PRO A 318 18.85 19.48 32.37
CA PRO A 318 17.44 19.71 32.02
C PRO A 318 17.21 19.51 30.51
N ARG A 319 16.11 18.82 30.15
CA ARG A 319 15.73 18.54 28.75
C ARG A 319 14.45 19.25 28.30
N TRP A 320 13.92 20.13 29.13
CA TRP A 320 12.74 20.95 28.84
C TRP A 320 13.06 22.41 29.09
N ALA A 321 12.29 23.27 28.44
CA ALA A 321 12.40 24.70 28.62
C ALA A 321 11.03 25.37 28.51
N SER A 322 10.87 26.51 29.16
CA SER A 322 9.74 27.40 28.93
C SER A 322 10.20 28.51 27.98
N ILE A 323 9.56 28.62 26.81
CA ILE A 323 9.97 29.61 25.80
C ILE A 323 9.78 31.02 26.35
N ASN A 324 8.59 31.35 26.86
CA ASN A 324 8.25 32.70 27.28
C ASN A 324 8.94 33.12 28.59
N LEU A 325 9.36 32.16 29.43
CA LEU A 325 10.15 32.46 30.62
C LEU A 325 11.65 32.35 30.37
N ALA A 326 12.07 31.80 29.22
CA ALA A 326 13.47 31.59 28.87
C ALA A 326 14.28 30.80 29.91
N VAL A 327 13.66 29.79 30.52
CA VAL A 327 14.30 28.92 31.53
C VAL A 327 14.34 27.46 31.08
N THR A 328 15.38 26.72 31.45
CA THR A 328 15.48 25.26 31.31
C THR A 328 15.10 24.55 32.60
N MET A 329 14.44 23.41 32.49
CA MET A 329 13.85 22.66 33.59
C MET A 329 13.89 21.15 33.36
N CYS A 330 13.87 20.38 34.45
CA CYS A 330 13.79 18.93 34.41
C CYS A 330 12.38 18.45 34.04
N ILE A 331 12.23 17.13 33.86
CA ILE A 331 10.94 16.54 33.45
C ILE A 331 9.83 16.86 34.44
N GLU A 332 10.12 16.75 35.73
CA GLU A 332 9.13 16.91 36.78
C GLU A 332 8.67 18.37 36.92
N CYS A 333 9.61 19.31 36.98
CA CYS A 333 9.31 20.75 37.03
C CYS A 333 8.58 21.19 35.75
N SER A 334 8.94 20.64 34.59
CA SER A 334 8.19 20.89 33.35
C SER A 334 6.73 20.43 33.43
N GLY A 335 6.46 19.31 34.11
CA GLY A 335 5.10 18.82 34.36
C GLY A 335 4.30 19.77 35.25
N ILE A 336 4.93 20.40 36.23
CA ILE A 336 4.32 21.43 37.08
C ILE A 336 4.08 22.71 36.29
N HIS A 337 5.05 23.18 35.50
CA HIS A 337 4.87 24.35 34.65
C HIS A 337 3.71 24.19 33.65
N ARG A 338 3.44 22.97 33.16
CA ARG A 338 2.27 22.70 32.30
C ARG A 338 0.94 22.90 33.04
N SER A 339 0.87 22.63 34.35
CA SER A 339 -0.37 22.80 35.12
C SER A 339 -0.69 24.27 35.42
N LEU A 340 0.30 25.18 35.34
CA LEU A 340 0.08 26.63 35.45
C LEU A 340 -0.72 27.20 34.25
N GLY A 341 -0.64 26.53 33.09
CA GLY A 341 -1.28 26.97 31.85
C GLY A 341 -0.39 27.84 30.96
N VAL A 342 -0.73 27.86 29.66
CA VAL A 342 0.10 28.43 28.59
C VAL A 342 0.28 29.95 28.63
N HIS A 343 -0.55 30.65 29.42
CA HIS A 343 -0.45 32.08 29.64
C HIS A 343 0.68 32.44 30.62
N LEU A 344 1.12 31.47 31.44
CA LEU A 344 2.22 31.63 32.39
C LEU A 344 3.50 30.93 31.91
N SER A 345 3.39 29.68 31.42
CA SER A 345 4.56 28.93 30.96
C SER A 345 4.27 28.14 29.67
N LYS A 346 5.03 28.43 28.62
CA LYS A 346 5.00 27.78 27.31
C LYS A 346 6.10 26.72 27.24
N VAL A 347 5.81 25.55 27.80
CA VAL A 347 6.78 24.44 27.91
C VAL A 347 7.03 23.74 26.56
N ARG A 348 8.29 23.51 26.23
CA ARG A 348 8.81 22.71 25.10
C ARG A 348 9.92 21.77 25.56
N SER A 349 10.09 20.66 24.87
CA SER A 349 11.24 19.77 25.02
C SER A 349 12.39 20.24 24.13
N LEU A 350 13.60 20.30 24.70
CA LEU A 350 14.84 20.60 23.98
C LEU A 350 15.30 19.46 23.07
N THR A 351 14.69 18.27 23.20
CA THR A 351 15.08 17.06 22.44
C THR A 351 13.97 16.54 21.54
N LEU A 352 12.70 16.85 21.84
CA LEU A 352 11.55 16.30 21.11
C LEU A 352 10.82 17.32 20.23
N ASP A 353 10.89 18.62 20.55
CA ASP A 353 10.17 19.65 19.80
C ASP A 353 11.08 20.34 18.78
N SER A 354 10.49 20.85 17.70
CA SER A 354 11.18 21.78 16.80
C SER A 354 11.33 23.14 17.46
N TRP A 355 12.51 23.74 17.29
CA TRP A 355 12.85 25.05 17.84
C TRP A 355 13.21 26.02 16.72
N GLU A 356 12.60 27.21 16.76
CA GLU A 356 13.01 28.33 15.92
C GLU A 356 14.29 28.98 16.49
N ALA A 357 15.09 29.61 15.63
CA ALA A 357 16.36 30.20 16.04
C ALA A 357 16.17 31.33 17.07
N GLU A 358 15.10 32.09 16.94
CA GLU A 358 14.70 33.18 17.84
C GLU A 358 14.36 32.67 19.24
N GLN A 359 13.71 31.50 19.32
CA GLN A 359 13.34 30.86 20.59
C GLN A 359 14.58 30.37 21.34
N LEU A 360 15.54 29.77 20.62
CA LEU A 360 16.82 29.35 21.19
C LEU A 360 17.67 30.55 21.62
N LYS A 361 17.67 31.63 20.82
CA LYS A 361 18.40 32.87 21.16
C LYS A 361 17.91 33.45 22.48
N LEU A 362 16.61 33.41 22.77
CA LEU A 362 16.05 33.88 24.03
C LEU A 362 16.59 33.06 25.23
N LEU A 363 16.69 31.73 25.10
CA LEU A 363 17.28 30.85 26.11
C LEU A 363 18.77 31.11 26.34
N CYS A 364 19.52 31.48 25.30
CA CYS A 364 20.94 31.80 25.42
C CYS A 364 21.20 33.19 26.03
N VAL A 365 20.33 34.16 25.74
CA VAL A 365 20.51 35.56 26.19
C VAL A 365 20.03 35.77 27.62
N LEU A 366 18.90 35.17 28.00
CA LEU A 366 18.37 35.25 29.36
C LEU A 366 18.95 34.11 30.20
N GLY A 367 18.51 32.89 29.95
CA GLY A 367 18.97 31.71 30.67
C GLY A 367 18.61 31.72 32.15
N ASN A 368 18.85 30.60 32.83
CA ASN A 368 18.40 30.38 34.20
C ASN A 368 19.05 31.34 35.20
N ASP A 369 20.31 31.73 35.00
CA ASP A 369 20.99 32.62 35.94
C ASP A 369 20.32 33.99 36.00
N VAL A 370 20.06 34.61 34.84
CA VAL A 370 19.36 35.91 34.77
C VAL A 370 17.94 35.78 35.30
N MET A 371 17.25 34.70 34.95
CA MET A 371 15.88 34.50 35.38
C MET A 371 15.77 34.26 36.89
N ASN A 372 16.73 33.56 37.51
CA ASN A 372 16.80 33.42 38.96
C ASN A 372 17.15 34.73 39.66
N GLN A 373 18.02 35.58 39.08
CA GLN A 373 18.27 36.92 39.62
C GLN A 373 17.01 37.79 39.69
N ILE A 374 16.04 37.56 38.80
CA ILE A 374 14.76 38.29 38.78
C ILE A 374 13.73 37.62 39.70
N TYR A 375 13.49 36.33 39.49
CA TYR A 375 12.40 35.59 40.14
C TYR A 375 12.75 35.01 41.51
N GLU A 376 14.02 35.05 41.91
CA GLU A 376 14.51 34.61 43.22
C GLU A 376 15.23 35.74 43.97
N ALA A 377 15.11 36.99 43.49
CA ALA A 377 15.86 38.16 43.98
C ALA A 377 15.77 38.39 45.50
N ARG A 378 14.59 38.15 46.08
CA ARG A 378 14.28 38.31 47.51
C ARG A 378 14.06 36.97 48.22
N CYS A 379 14.47 35.86 47.62
CA CYS A 379 14.25 34.52 48.18
C CYS A 379 14.85 34.37 49.59
N SER A 380 16.05 34.92 49.81
CA SER A 380 16.74 34.88 51.11
C SER A 380 16.06 35.74 52.17
N GLU A 381 15.46 36.87 51.79
CA GLU A 381 14.72 37.76 52.69
C GLU A 381 13.40 37.14 53.16
N GLU A 382 12.72 36.42 52.28
CA GLU A 382 11.46 35.71 52.58
C GLU A 382 11.67 34.38 53.31
N GLY A 383 12.92 34.01 53.63
CA GLY A 383 13.28 32.80 54.37
C GLY A 383 12.90 31.50 53.66
N ARG A 384 12.58 31.55 52.36
CA ARG A 384 12.18 30.38 51.58
C ARG A 384 13.43 29.70 51.02
N LEU A 385 13.47 28.37 51.12
CA LEU A 385 14.53 27.57 50.51
C LEU A 385 14.07 26.99 49.17
N LYS A 386 14.95 27.08 48.18
CA LYS A 386 14.76 26.46 46.87
C LYS A 386 14.75 24.93 47.03
N PRO A 387 13.79 24.21 46.45
CA PRO A 387 13.74 22.76 46.52
C PRO A 387 14.95 22.13 45.82
N ARG A 388 15.27 20.90 46.21
CA ARG A 388 16.34 20.10 45.59
C ARG A 388 15.78 19.12 44.57
N ALA A 389 16.67 18.46 43.82
CA ALA A 389 16.28 17.46 42.84
C ALA A 389 15.50 16.28 43.47
N ASP A 390 15.79 15.94 44.72
CA ASP A 390 15.15 14.89 45.51
C ASP A 390 13.96 15.38 46.36
N SER A 391 13.66 16.68 46.39
CA SER A 391 12.49 17.23 47.10
C SER A 391 11.19 16.62 46.58
N PRO A 392 10.19 16.38 47.45
CA PRO A 392 8.88 15.91 47.04
C PRO A 392 8.23 16.84 46.02
N ARG A 393 7.48 16.25 45.07
CA ARG A 393 6.78 17.01 44.02
C ARG A 393 5.90 18.14 44.55
N ALA A 394 5.22 17.93 45.68
CA ALA A 394 4.36 18.94 46.29
C ALA A 394 5.14 20.19 46.74
N GLU A 395 6.39 20.01 47.21
CA GLU A 395 7.27 21.13 47.58
C GLU A 395 7.74 21.90 46.34
N LYS A 396 8.14 21.18 45.28
CA LYS A 396 8.47 21.76 43.98
C LYS A 396 7.29 22.53 43.38
N GLU A 397 6.07 22.01 43.51
CA GLU A 397 4.86 22.66 43.02
C GLU A 397 4.54 23.94 43.77
N ALA A 398 4.63 23.92 45.11
CA ALA A 398 4.46 25.12 45.92
C ALA A 398 5.49 26.20 45.53
N TRP A 399 6.77 25.82 45.43
CA TRP A 399 7.84 26.72 45.02
C TRP A 399 7.59 27.35 43.64
N ILE A 400 7.24 26.55 42.64
CA ILE A 400 6.99 27.03 41.26
C ILE A 400 5.78 27.98 41.22
N LYS A 401 4.74 27.73 42.02
CA LYS A 401 3.58 28.63 42.14
C LYS A 401 3.97 29.96 42.81
N GLU A 402 4.68 29.91 43.94
CA GLU A 402 5.18 31.11 44.64
C GLU A 402 6.09 31.95 43.72
N LYS A 403 6.95 31.29 42.95
CA LYS A 403 7.90 31.92 42.03
C LYS A 403 7.22 32.59 40.83
N TYR A 404 6.37 31.87 40.09
CA TYR A 404 5.87 32.37 38.79
C TYR A 404 4.43 32.88 38.80
N VAL A 405 3.58 32.36 39.68
CA VAL A 405 2.17 32.79 39.78
C VAL A 405 2.08 33.98 40.72
N GLU A 406 2.60 33.82 41.93
CA GLU A 406 2.51 34.84 42.99
C GLU A 406 3.63 35.88 42.85
N LYS A 407 4.72 35.56 42.14
CA LYS A 407 5.92 36.40 41.97
C LYS A 407 6.50 36.87 43.31
N LYS A 408 6.40 36.00 44.32
CA LYS A 408 6.63 36.31 45.74
C LYS A 408 8.03 36.85 46.04
N PHE A 409 9.04 36.45 45.25
CA PHE A 409 10.44 36.80 45.49
C PHE A 409 10.99 37.88 44.54
N VAL A 410 10.16 38.49 43.71
CA VAL A 410 10.60 39.56 42.78
C VAL A 410 10.80 40.87 43.55
N GLN A 411 11.85 41.64 43.23
CA GLN A 411 12.07 42.96 43.84
C GLN A 411 10.96 43.95 43.46
N ALA A 412 10.40 44.63 44.47
CA ALA A 412 9.42 45.69 44.28
C ALA A 412 10.10 47.04 43.99
N ASN A 413 10.78 47.18 42.85
CA ASN A 413 11.29 48.47 42.41
C ASN A 413 10.75 48.85 41.03
N GLY A 414 9.77 49.75 41.05
CA GLY A 414 9.31 50.58 39.94
C GLY A 414 8.61 49.86 38.79
N ALA A 415 7.37 50.25 38.50
CA ALA A 415 6.51 49.80 37.39
C ALA A 415 7.05 50.08 35.97
N ARG A 416 8.36 49.89 35.72
CA ARG A 416 9.02 50.06 34.42
C ARG A 416 9.84 48.84 33.98
N GLU A 417 10.23 47.94 34.88
CA GLU A 417 11.03 46.76 34.53
C GLU A 417 10.20 45.48 34.33
N SER A 418 9.07 45.34 35.03
CA SER A 418 8.11 44.23 34.77
C SER A 418 7.53 44.29 33.36
N ASP A 419 7.35 45.50 32.81
CA ASP A 419 6.83 45.71 31.45
C ASP A 419 7.89 45.42 30.38
N ARG A 420 9.18 45.61 30.67
CA ARG A 420 10.26 45.22 29.74
C ARG A 420 10.35 43.71 29.55
N LEU A 421 10.03 42.91 30.57
CA LEU A 421 10.03 41.46 30.46
C LEU A 421 8.89 40.96 29.56
N HIS A 422 7.71 41.60 29.60
CA HIS A 422 6.62 41.31 28.65
C HIS A 422 6.94 41.76 27.22
N ILE A 423 7.71 42.84 27.04
CA ILE A 423 8.13 43.32 25.71
C ILE A 423 9.18 42.41 25.06
N LEU A 424 10.05 41.76 25.85
CA LEU A 424 11.08 40.84 25.32
C LEU A 424 10.58 39.40 25.09
N THR A 425 9.46 39.01 25.71
CA THR A 425 8.92 37.63 25.69
C THR A 425 7.61 37.50 24.91
N GLY A 426 7.20 38.56 24.21
CA GLY A 426 5.95 38.66 23.44
C GLY A 426 5.92 37.89 22.11
N ILE A 427 6.31 36.61 22.15
CA ILE A 427 5.95 35.58 21.15
C ILE A 427 4.89 34.67 21.77
#